data_AF-A0A453QKL3-F1
#
_entry.id   AF-A0A453QKL3-F1
#
_cell.length_a   1.000
_cell.length_b   1.000
_cell.length_c   1.000
_cell.angle_alpha   90.00
_cell.angle_beta   90.00
_cell.angle_gamma   90.00
#
_symmetry.space_group_name_H-M   'P 1'
#
loop_
_entity.id
_entity.type
_entity.pdbx_description
1 polymer ?
#
loop_
_entity_poly.entity_id
_entity_poly.type
_entity_poly.pdbx_seq_one_letter_code
_entity_poly.pdbx_strand_id
1 'polypeptide(L)'
;MFLFLTSCVGICVTDALLIINLPEGPTAHFKLSKLVLRKDIKNHGNPTSHKPELVLNNFTTRLGHRVGRMIQSLFPQDPNFRGRRVVTFHNQRDYIFFRHHRYIFEEKEKKIVSKDKKSKGETKTEKQINCRLQECGPRFTLKLLTLQHGTFDTKSGEYEWVHKPDLDTSRRRFFL
;
A
#
# COMPACT_ATOMS: atom_id res chain seq x y z
N MET A 1 -8.02 -17.88 -5.57
CA MET A 1 -6.90 -16.93 -5.35
C MET A 1 -6.20 -17.35 -4.07
N PHE A 2 -5.03 -17.98 -4.17
CA PHE A 2 -4.27 -18.44 -3.01
C PHE A 2 -3.06 -17.53 -2.81
N LEU A 3 -3.02 -16.85 -1.67
CA LEU A 3 -1.83 -16.15 -1.21
C LEU A 3 -0.98 -17.18 -0.46
N PHE A 4 0.01 -17.77 -1.10
CA PHE A 4 0.99 -18.60 -0.39
C PHE A 4 1.98 -17.67 0.31
N LEU A 5 1.77 -17.43 1.61
CA LEU A 5 2.89 -17.18 2.50
C LEU A 5 3.56 -18.54 2.72
N THR A 6 4.74 -18.75 2.17
CA THR A 6 5.56 -19.91 2.52
C THR A 6 6.00 -19.76 3.98
N SER A 7 5.19 -20.30 4.89
CA SER A 7 5.48 -20.34 6.32
C SER A 7 6.28 -21.59 6.65
N CYS A 8 7.60 -21.45 6.78
CA CYS A 8 8.44 -22.47 7.41
C CYS A 8 8.28 -22.34 8.94
N VAL A 9 7.99 -23.46 9.60
CA VAL A 9 7.82 -23.58 11.06
C VAL A 9 9.15 -23.28 11.76
N GLY A 10 9.13 -22.33 12.70
CA GLY A 10 10.29 -21.95 13.53
C GLY A 10 10.88 -20.60 13.13
N ILE A 11 10.61 -19.56 13.93
CA ILE A 11 11.16 -18.19 13.79
C ILE A 11 11.09 -17.68 12.33
N CYS A 12 9.87 -17.54 11.82
CA CYS A 12 9.65 -17.28 10.40
C CYS A 12 9.92 -15.80 10.04
N VAL A 13 11.16 -15.47 9.70
CA VAL A 13 11.45 -14.25 8.93
C VAL A 13 10.93 -14.51 7.52
N THR A 14 9.80 -13.90 7.16
CA THR A 14 9.21 -14.06 5.83
C THR A 14 9.99 -13.20 4.84
N ASP A 15 10.79 -13.81 3.98
CA ASP A 15 11.69 -13.06 3.08
C ASP A 15 11.06 -12.69 1.72
N ALA A 16 9.99 -13.38 1.31
CA ALA A 16 9.36 -13.18 0.00
C ALA A 16 7.84 -13.37 0.04
N LEU A 17 7.16 -12.76 -0.93
CA LEU A 17 5.72 -12.83 -1.15
C LEU A 17 5.47 -13.18 -2.63
N LEU A 18 4.73 -14.27 -2.88
CA LEU A 18 4.35 -14.69 -4.23
C LEU A 18 2.84 -14.48 -4.42
N ILE A 19 2.46 -13.74 -5.46
CA ILE A 19 1.07 -13.48 -5.83
C ILE A 19 0.81 -14.13 -7.19
N ILE A 20 -0.17 -15.05 -7.22
CA ILE A 20 -0.57 -15.76 -8.43
C ILE A 20 -2.06 -15.51 -8.67
N ASN A 21 -2.40 -14.96 -9.83
CA ASN A 21 -3.78 -14.83 -10.26
C ASN A 21 -4.18 -16.10 -11.01
N LEU A 22 -5.28 -16.73 -10.61
CA LEU A 22 -5.83 -17.95 -11.23
C LEU A 22 -7.07 -17.60 -12.06
N PRO A 23 -7.44 -18.38 -13.10
CA PRO A 23 -6.83 -19.64 -13.53
C PRO A 23 -5.55 -19.51 -14.36
N GLU A 24 -5.44 -18.52 -15.26
CA GLU A 24 -4.27 -18.28 -16.14
C GLU A 24 -3.70 -16.85 -16.00
N GLY A 25 -3.79 -16.28 -14.79
CA GLY A 25 -3.31 -14.92 -14.53
C GLY A 25 -1.80 -14.85 -14.32
N PRO A 26 -1.22 -13.65 -14.34
CA PRO A 26 0.22 -13.45 -14.15
C PRO A 26 0.65 -13.83 -12.72
N THR A 27 1.94 -14.13 -12.59
CA THR A 27 2.59 -14.44 -11.32
C THR A 27 3.63 -13.38 -10.99
N ALA A 28 3.53 -12.76 -9.82
CA ALA A 28 4.48 -11.77 -9.35
C ALA A 28 5.17 -12.22 -8.07
N HIS A 29 6.49 -12.16 -8.09
CA HIS A 29 7.34 -12.49 -6.97
C HIS A 29 7.94 -11.22 -6.38
N PHE A 30 7.72 -11.01 -5.09
CA PHE A 30 8.20 -9.84 -4.36
C PHE A 30 9.17 -10.27 -3.25
N LYS A 31 10.26 -9.52 -3.11
CA LYS A 31 11.09 -9.55 -1.90
C LYS A 31 10.42 -8.73 -0.82
N LEU A 32 10.28 -9.30 0.36
CA LEU A 32 9.75 -8.61 1.53
C LEU A 32 10.90 -8.04 2.36
N SER A 33 10.72 -6.83 2.88
CA SER A 33 11.74 -6.15 3.69
C SER A 33 11.07 -5.31 4.78
N LYS A 34 11.75 -5.17 5.92
CA LYS A 34 11.28 -4.39 7.08
C LYS A 34 9.87 -4.82 7.54
N LEU A 35 9.68 -6.12 7.72
CA LEU A 35 8.43 -6.65 8.25
C LEU A 35 8.29 -6.25 9.72
N VAL A 36 7.23 -5.52 10.02
CA VAL A 36 6.78 -5.28 11.39
C VAL A 36 5.40 -5.88 11.50
N LEU A 37 5.28 -6.93 12.30
CA LEU A 37 4.01 -7.58 12.55
C LEU A 37 3.13 -6.65 13.39
N ARG A 38 1.83 -6.83 13.27
CA ARG A 38 0.87 -6.00 14.00
C ARG A 38 1.07 -6.02 15.52
N LYS A 39 1.49 -7.16 16.07
CA LYS A 39 1.72 -7.34 17.52
C LYS A 39 2.80 -6.40 18.04
N ASP A 40 3.75 -6.01 17.19
CA ASP A 40 4.92 -5.22 17.56
C ASP A 40 4.67 -3.70 17.38
N ILE A 41 3.51 -3.30 16.83
CA ILE A 41 3.18 -1.90 16.59
C ILE A 41 2.56 -1.28 17.84
N LYS A 42 3.18 -0.20 18.32
CA LYS A 42 2.69 0.60 19.45
C LYS A 42 1.42 1.37 19.06
N ASN A 43 0.45 1.44 19.97
CA ASN A 43 -0.81 2.19 19.80
C ASN A 43 -1.63 1.80 18.55
N HIS A 44 -1.55 0.53 18.14
CA HIS A 44 -2.32 0.03 17.00
C HIS A 44 -3.82 -0.02 17.33
N GLY A 45 -4.65 0.35 16.35
CA GLY A 45 -6.11 0.28 16.47
C GLY A 45 -6.62 -1.15 16.28
N ASN A 46 -7.79 -1.44 16.85
CA ASN A 46 -8.48 -2.71 16.61
C ASN A 46 -9.08 -2.76 15.19
N PRO A 47 -8.87 -3.85 14.44
CA PRO A 47 -9.45 -4.02 13.13
C PRO A 47 -10.96 -4.20 13.29
N THR A 48 -11.70 -3.48 12.47
CA THR A 48 -13.12 -3.74 12.28
C THR A 48 -13.30 -4.74 11.14
N SER A 49 -14.48 -5.35 11.04
CA SER A 49 -14.81 -6.32 9.97
C SER A 49 -15.00 -5.65 8.59
N HIS A 50 -15.08 -4.32 8.53
CA HIS A 50 -15.36 -3.61 7.28
C HIS A 50 -14.27 -3.79 6.21
N LYS A 51 -14.70 -3.90 4.96
CA LYS A 51 -13.84 -3.91 3.76
C LYS A 51 -13.06 -2.60 3.65
N PRO A 52 -11.72 -2.63 3.51
CA PRO A 52 -10.92 -1.42 3.40
C PRO A 52 -10.98 -0.80 2.01
N GLU A 53 -10.78 0.50 1.94
CA GLU A 53 -10.47 1.24 0.72
C GLU A 53 -9.03 0.95 0.28
N LEU A 54 -8.77 0.92 -1.03
CA LEU A 54 -7.44 0.71 -1.60
C LEU A 54 -6.94 1.99 -2.26
N VAL A 55 -5.77 2.45 -1.84
CA VAL A 55 -5.08 3.61 -2.42
C VAL A 55 -3.77 3.13 -3.05
N LEU A 56 -3.65 3.28 -4.36
CA LEU A 56 -2.42 3.02 -5.10
C LEU A 56 -1.79 4.35 -5.52
N ASN A 57 -0.60 4.66 -5.00
CA ASN A 57 0.11 5.90 -5.31
C ASN A 57 1.36 5.63 -6.13
N ASN A 58 1.59 6.44 -7.16
CA ASN A 58 2.81 6.44 -8.01
C ASN A 58 3.07 5.15 -8.80
N PHE A 59 2.02 4.45 -9.24
CA PHE A 59 2.14 3.35 -10.21
C PHE A 59 1.87 3.90 -11.61
N THR A 60 2.81 4.62 -12.20
CA THR A 60 2.58 5.33 -13.48
C THR A 60 3.11 4.58 -14.69
N THR A 61 4.05 3.66 -14.50
CA THR A 61 4.66 2.91 -15.61
C THR A 61 3.72 1.82 -16.12
N ARG A 62 4.02 1.27 -17.31
CA ARG A 62 3.26 0.13 -17.86
C ARG A 62 3.30 -1.09 -16.94
N LEU A 63 4.47 -1.37 -16.36
CA LEU A 63 4.66 -2.45 -15.38
C LEU A 63 3.91 -2.14 -14.07
N GLY A 64 4.00 -0.89 -13.61
CA GLY A 64 3.29 -0.37 -12.45
C GLY A 64 1.79 -0.54 -12.55
N HIS A 65 1.18 -0.17 -13.69
CA HIS A 65 -0.24 -0.39 -13.94
C HIS A 65 -0.62 -1.88 -13.92
N ARG A 66 0.24 -2.77 -14.43
CA ARG A 66 -0.02 -4.22 -14.41
C ARG A 66 0.02 -4.78 -12.98
N VAL A 67 1.06 -4.44 -12.22
CA VAL A 67 1.18 -4.81 -10.80
C VAL A 67 0.05 -4.20 -9.98
N GLY A 68 -0.32 -2.95 -10.25
CA GLY A 68 -1.44 -2.25 -9.61
C GLY A 68 -2.77 -2.96 -9.83
N ARG A 69 -3.08 -3.38 -11.07
CA ARG A 69 -4.28 -4.18 -11.38
C ARG A 69 -4.29 -5.53 -10.67
N MET A 70 -3.13 -6.20 -10.62
CA MET A 70 -3.00 -7.47 -9.90
C MET A 70 -3.22 -7.27 -8.40
N ILE A 71 -2.65 -6.23 -7.79
CA ILE A 71 -2.90 -5.90 -6.38
C ILE A 71 -4.37 -5.53 -6.15
N GLN A 72 -4.99 -4.75 -7.05
CA GLN A 72 -6.42 -4.41 -6.99
C GLN A 72 -7.31 -5.65 -6.96
N SER A 73 -6.98 -6.69 -7.74
CA SER A 73 -7.73 -7.94 -7.74
C SER A 73 -7.70 -8.71 -6.42
N LEU A 74 -6.71 -8.41 -5.55
CA LEU A 74 -6.63 -9.02 -4.22
C LEU A 74 -7.65 -8.45 -3.23
N PHE A 75 -8.17 -7.25 -3.50
CA PHE A 75 -9.08 -6.54 -2.63
C PHE A 75 -10.49 -6.48 -3.23
N PRO A 76 -11.54 -6.47 -2.39
CA PRO A 76 -12.90 -6.30 -2.86
C PRO A 76 -13.08 -4.94 -3.52
N GLN A 77 -13.76 -4.90 -4.66
CA GLN A 77 -14.01 -3.68 -5.43
C GLN A 77 -15.08 -2.76 -4.79
N ASP A 78 -15.81 -3.26 -3.79
CA ASP A 78 -16.82 -2.49 -3.04
C ASP A 78 -16.27 -2.01 -1.69
N PRO A 79 -15.72 -0.79 -1.60
CA PRO A 79 -15.21 -0.23 -0.35
C PRO A 79 -16.36 0.20 0.58
N ASN A 80 -16.19 -0.08 1.88
CA ASN A 80 -17.12 0.35 2.92
C ASN A 80 -16.60 1.60 3.64
N PHE A 81 -17.01 2.79 3.18
CA PHE A 81 -16.59 4.08 3.75
C PHE A 81 -16.96 4.27 5.23
N ARG A 82 -18.02 3.58 5.71
CA ARG A 82 -18.42 3.60 7.14
C ARG A 82 -17.30 3.07 8.05
N GLY A 83 -16.50 2.12 7.58
CA GLY A 83 -15.41 1.52 8.35
C GLY A 83 -14.19 2.43 8.51
N ARG A 84 -14.05 3.45 7.64
CA ARG A 84 -12.92 4.39 7.58
C ARG A 84 -11.56 3.70 7.57
N ARG A 85 -11.45 2.58 6.85
CA ARG A 85 -10.21 1.80 6.72
C ARG A 85 -9.62 2.03 5.35
N VAL A 86 -8.32 2.25 5.30
CA VAL A 86 -7.58 2.44 4.08
C VAL A 86 -6.32 1.59 4.08
N VAL A 87 -6.11 0.86 3.00
CA VAL A 87 -4.87 0.17 2.68
C VAL A 87 -4.19 0.98 1.58
N THR A 88 -2.96 1.40 1.85
CA THR A 88 -2.17 2.20 0.93
C THR A 88 -0.99 1.39 0.45
N PHE A 89 -0.85 1.28 -0.87
CA PHE A 89 0.38 0.89 -1.53
C PHE A 89 0.97 2.14 -2.15
N HIS A 90 2.08 2.59 -1.59
CA HIS A 90 2.80 3.75 -2.09
C HIS A 90 4.09 3.30 -2.76
N ASN A 91 4.20 3.53 -4.06
CA ASN A 91 5.42 3.25 -4.79
C ASN A 91 6.38 4.46 -4.67
N GLN A 92 7.62 4.19 -4.24
CA GLN A 92 8.69 5.16 -4.19
C GLN A 92 10.00 4.48 -4.60
N ARG A 93 10.53 4.87 -5.77
CA ARG A 93 11.79 4.35 -6.34
C ARG A 93 11.81 2.82 -6.44
N ASP A 94 10.75 2.22 -6.97
CA ASP A 94 10.55 0.76 -7.10
C ASP A 94 10.39 -0.02 -5.79
N TYR A 95 10.28 0.69 -4.66
CA TYR A 95 9.87 0.11 -3.39
C TYR A 95 8.40 0.42 -3.15
N ILE A 96 7.61 -0.64 -2.97
CA ILE A 96 6.20 -0.54 -2.66
C ILE A 96 6.04 -0.60 -1.15
N PHE A 97 5.70 0.53 -0.55
CA PHE A 97 5.41 0.62 0.87
C PHE A 97 3.96 0.25 1.11
N PHE A 98 3.76 -0.83 1.86
CA PHE A 98 2.45 -1.23 2.33
C PHE A 98 2.16 -0.59 3.68
N ARG A 99 1.01 0.07 3.79
CA ARG A 99 0.50 0.61 5.04
C ARG A 99 -0.99 0.35 5.18
N HIS A 100 -1.42 0.05 6.40
CA HIS A 100 -2.83 -0.14 6.73
C HIS A 100 -3.23 0.80 7.85
N HIS A 101 -4.05 1.78 7.49
CA HIS A 101 -4.52 2.81 8.39
C HIS A 101 -6.04 2.78 8.55
N ARG A 102 -6.49 3.32 9.67
CA ARG A 102 -7.86 3.77 9.90
C ARG A 102 -7.81 5.28 10.03
N TYR A 103 -8.71 5.98 9.34
CA TYR A 103 -8.79 7.43 9.39
C TYR A 103 -9.97 7.90 10.26
N ILE A 104 -9.78 9.04 10.92
CA ILE A 104 -10.80 9.71 11.73
C ILE A 104 -10.81 11.17 11.33
N PHE A 105 -11.97 11.67 10.93
CA PHE A 105 -12.18 13.09 10.69
C PHE A 105 -12.46 13.77 12.02
N GLU A 106 -11.66 14.79 12.33
CA GLU A 106 -11.85 15.70 13.45
C GLU A 106 -12.17 17.07 12.89
N GLU A 107 -13.29 17.66 13.32
CA GLU A 107 -13.60 19.05 13.01
C GLU A 107 -12.85 19.95 13.99
N LYS A 108 -12.01 20.84 13.47
CA LYS A 108 -11.36 21.89 14.25
C LYS A 108 -11.87 23.24 13.77
N GLU A 109 -12.47 23.98 14.69
CA GLU A 109 -12.84 25.37 14.44
C GLU A 109 -11.59 26.23 14.52
N LYS A 110 -11.21 26.86 13.42
CA LYS A 110 -10.17 27.90 13.42
C LYS A 110 -10.86 29.26 13.40
N LYS A 111 -10.70 30.01 14.48
CA LYS A 111 -11.05 31.43 14.53
C LYS A 111 -9.94 32.20 13.81
N ILE A 112 -10.16 32.56 12.55
CA ILE A 112 -9.25 33.45 11.83
C ILE A 112 -9.60 34.88 12.25
N VAL A 113 -8.73 35.49 13.05
CA VAL A 113 -8.85 36.91 13.40
C VAL A 113 -8.15 37.71 12.30
N SER A 114 -8.91 38.29 11.37
CA SER A 114 -8.37 39.25 10.40
C SER A 114 -7.99 40.54 11.13
N LYS A 115 -6.69 40.77 11.34
CA LYS A 115 -6.15 42.03 11.88
C LYS A 115 -6.01 43.06 10.75
N ASP A 116 -7.12 43.64 10.30
CA ASP A 116 -7.07 44.87 9.51
C ASP A 116 -7.18 46.06 10.46
N LYS A 117 -6.14 46.90 10.45
CA LYS A 117 -5.85 47.93 11.47
C LYS A 117 -6.81 49.12 11.53
N LYS A 118 -8.02 49.09 10.93
CA LYS A 118 -8.89 50.30 10.92
C LYS A 118 -10.41 50.12 10.82
N SER A 119 -10.98 48.93 10.85
CA SER A 119 -12.45 48.74 10.86
C SER A 119 -12.84 47.48 11.65
N LYS A 120 -13.97 47.54 12.38
CA LYS A 120 -14.51 46.50 13.27
C LYS A 120 -14.25 45.07 12.74
N GLY A 121 -13.46 44.30 13.48
CA GLY A 121 -13.08 42.94 13.10
C GLY A 121 -14.29 42.00 13.04
N GLU A 122 -14.60 41.53 11.84
CA GLU A 122 -15.49 40.38 11.64
C GLU A 122 -14.74 39.10 12.03
N THR A 123 -15.27 38.34 12.99
CA THR A 123 -14.75 37.01 13.32
C THR A 123 -15.43 35.99 12.41
N LYS A 124 -14.76 35.57 11.33
CA LYS A 124 -15.23 34.45 10.49
C LYS A 124 -14.74 33.13 11.09
N THR A 125 -15.68 32.27 11.47
CA THR A 125 -15.39 30.91 11.96
C THR A 125 -15.36 29.96 10.76
N GLU A 126 -14.17 29.55 10.34
CA GLU A 126 -14.02 28.50 9.32
C GLU A 126 -13.88 27.14 10.00
N LYS A 127 -14.71 26.18 9.59
CA LYS A 127 -14.63 24.79 10.03
C LYS A 127 -13.57 24.07 9.19
N GLN A 128 -12.42 23.76 9.78
CA GLN A 128 -11.40 22.97 9.12
C GLN A 128 -11.54 21.50 9.52
N ILE A 129 -11.85 20.63 8.57
CA ILE A 129 -11.85 19.18 8.78
C ILE A 129 -10.41 18.69 8.69
N ASN A 130 -9.89 18.09 9.77
CA ASN A 130 -8.58 17.45 9.80
C ASN A 130 -8.73 15.94 9.82
N CYS A 131 -7.86 15.24 9.10
CA CYS A 131 -7.84 13.78 9.05
C CYS A 131 -6.70 13.24 9.92
N ARG A 132 -7.04 12.52 11.00
CA ARG A 132 -6.06 11.76 11.79
C ARG A 132 -6.01 10.32 11.31
N LEU A 133 -4.80 9.75 11.29
CA LEU A 133 -4.55 8.37 10.89
C LEU A 133 -4.09 7.57 12.10
N GLN A 134 -4.67 6.39 12.28
CA GLN A 134 -4.24 5.38 13.23
C GLN A 134 -3.86 4.11 12.48
N GLU A 135 -2.76 3.46 12.86
CA GLU A 135 -2.34 2.22 12.20
C GLU A 135 -3.09 1.01 12.74
N CYS A 136 -3.47 0.10 11.85
CA CYS A 136 -4.22 -1.11 12.21
C CYS A 136 -3.57 -2.42 11.76
N GLY A 137 -2.69 -2.38 10.75
CA GLY A 137 -2.11 -3.58 10.14
C GLY A 137 -0.57 -3.56 10.12
N PRO A 138 0.04 -4.65 9.64
CA PRO A 138 1.51 -4.77 9.57
C PRO A 138 2.11 -3.73 8.64
N ARG A 139 3.40 -3.42 8.86
CA ARG A 139 4.20 -2.61 7.94
C ARG A 139 5.19 -3.52 7.25
N PHE A 140 5.29 -3.39 5.94
CA PHE A 140 6.36 -4.01 5.18
C PHE A 140 6.62 -3.21 3.91
N THR A 141 7.76 -3.50 3.30
CA THR A 141 8.15 -2.95 2.01
C THR A 141 8.32 -4.12 1.06
N LEU A 142 7.74 -4.00 -0.13
CA LEU A 142 7.90 -4.98 -1.20
C LEU A 142 8.82 -4.40 -2.28
N LYS A 143 9.69 -5.24 -2.82
CA LYS A 143 10.42 -4.98 -4.06
C LYS A 143 10.08 -6.07 -5.06
N LEU A 144 9.64 -5.70 -6.25
CA LEU A 144 9.35 -6.67 -7.30
C LEU A 144 10.66 -7.34 -7.74
N LEU A 145 10.68 -8.68 -7.74
CA LEU A 145 11.81 -9.48 -8.22
C LEU A 145 11.54 -10.00 -9.62
N THR A 146 10.41 -10.68 -9.83
CA THR A 146 10.04 -11.23 -11.13
C THR A 146 8.55 -11.07 -11.38
N LEU A 147 8.20 -10.89 -12.65
CA LEU A 147 6.85 -10.93 -13.16
C LEU A 147 6.80 -11.89 -14.34
N GLN A 148 6.01 -12.95 -14.19
CA GLN A 148 5.78 -13.98 -15.20
C GLN A 148 4.40 -13.80 -15.83
N HIS A 149 4.30 -14.14 -17.12
CA HIS A 149 3.03 -14.32 -17.78
C HIS A 149 2.49 -15.73 -17.50
N GLY A 150 1.24 -15.84 -17.03
CA GLY A 150 0.64 -17.10 -16.64
C GLY A 150 0.98 -17.57 -15.22
N THR A 151 0.57 -18.82 -14.95
CA THR A 151 0.75 -19.47 -13.65
C THR A 151 2.22 -19.75 -13.35
N PHE A 152 2.55 -19.91 -12.06
CA PHE A 152 3.90 -20.20 -11.61
C PHE A 152 4.46 -21.46 -12.29
N ASP A 153 5.38 -21.27 -13.23
CA ASP A 153 6.16 -22.33 -13.87
C ASP A 153 7.65 -22.03 -13.70
N THR A 154 8.36 -22.97 -13.08
CA THR A 154 9.79 -22.87 -12.79
C THR A 154 10.65 -23.23 -14.01
N LYS A 155 10.12 -23.95 -15.00
CA LYS A 155 10.92 -24.57 -16.08
C LYS A 155 10.81 -23.83 -17.42
N SER A 156 9.60 -23.46 -17.84
CA SER A 156 9.33 -22.84 -19.14
C SER A 156 8.56 -21.52 -19.06
N GLY A 157 8.38 -20.98 -17.85
CA GLY A 157 7.60 -19.76 -17.64
C GLY A 157 8.19 -18.56 -18.39
N GLU A 158 7.34 -17.89 -19.17
CA GLU A 158 7.71 -16.65 -19.84
C GLU A 158 7.77 -15.49 -18.84
N TYR A 159 8.96 -14.93 -18.64
CA TYR A 159 9.14 -13.76 -17.79
C TYR A 159 8.91 -12.47 -18.58
N GLU A 160 7.92 -11.69 -18.17
CA GLU A 160 7.71 -10.34 -18.69
C GLU A 160 8.76 -9.38 -18.13
N TRP A 161 9.13 -9.54 -16.86
CA TRP A 161 10.11 -8.69 -16.21
C TRP A 161 10.89 -9.45 -15.14
N VAL A 162 12.20 -9.19 -15.08
CA VAL A 162 13.12 -9.76 -14.09
C VAL A 162 14.02 -8.65 -13.57
N HIS A 163 14.09 -8.53 -12.25
CA HIS A 163 15.03 -7.64 -11.58
C HIS A 163 16.45 -8.18 -11.76
N LYS A 164 17.32 -7.36 -12.35
CA LYS A 164 18.76 -7.62 -12.45
C LYS A 164 19.50 -6.65 -11.52
N PRO A 165 20.50 -7.11 -10.75
CA PRO A 165 21.28 -6.24 -9.86
C PRO A 165 21.90 -5.03 -10.57
N ASP A 166 22.28 -5.18 -11.84
CA ASP A 166 22.86 -4.10 -12.64
C ASP A 166 21.90 -2.92 -12.85
N LEU A 167 20.58 -3.17 -12.78
CA LEU A 167 19.56 -2.13 -12.91
C LEU A 167 19.52 -1.21 -11.68
N ASP A 168 19.95 -1.69 -10.51
CA ASP A 168 20.03 -0.88 -9.29
C ASP A 168 21.17 0.15 -9.34
N THR A 169 22.14 0.00 -10.26
CA THR A 169 23.25 0.95 -10.46
C THR A 169 22.74 2.30 -10.98
N SER A 170 21.67 2.31 -11.78
CA SER A 170 21.09 3.54 -12.32
C SER A 170 20.01 4.10 -11.38
N ARG A 171 20.38 5.09 -10.55
CA ARG A 171 19.43 5.78 -9.64
C ARG A 171 18.40 6.69 -10.32
N ARG A 172 18.40 6.75 -11.67
CA ARG A 172 17.59 7.68 -12.46
C ARG A 172 16.40 7.01 -13.15
N ARG A 173 16.40 5.68 -13.29
CA ARG A 173 15.35 4.93 -13.99
C ARG A 173 14.57 4.10 -12.98
N PHE A 174 13.24 4.23 -13.03
CA PHE A 174 12.30 3.47 -12.20
C PHE A 174 11.38 2.66 -13.11
N PHE A 175 10.97 1.49 -12.63
CA PHE A 175 10.23 0.50 -13.43
C PHE A 175 8.79 0.32 -12.98
N LEU A 176 8.44 0.62 -11.72
CA LEU A 176 7.07 0.55 -11.17
C LEU A 176 6.35 1.90 -11.19
#